data_AF-A0A924NCP4-F1
#
_entry.id   AF-A0A924NCP4-F1
#
_cell.length_a   1.000
_cell.length_b   1.000
_cell.length_c   1.000
_cell.angle_alpha   90.00
_cell.angle_beta   90.00
_cell.angle_gamma   90.00
#
_symmetry.space_group_name_H-M   'P 1'
#
loop_
_entity.id
_entity.type
_entity.pdbx_description
1 polymer ?
#
loop_
_entity_poly.entity_id
_entity_poly.type
_entity_poly.pdbx_seq_one_letter_code
_entity_poly.pdbx_strand_id
1 'polypeptide(L)'
;NALVQEVHQLILPGLEPRGTMVTDMVIAGRPLRIVNVHLGLLPSSRAAQARALIAKVEQMNRRPTLVLGDLNEWRDDSAALQTLGKHFQISDARASFPSRYPLLALDRMMLSADGELLDVTTHDSPLSRRASDHLPIKARLRLANGIVS
;
A
#
# COMPACT_ATOMS: atom_id res chain seq x y z
N ASN A 1 7.78 17.64 10.21
CA ASN A 1 7.96 16.78 11.41
C ASN A 1 7.06 15.56 11.31
N ALA A 2 7.67 14.37 11.36
CA ALA A 2 6.97 13.09 11.44
C ALA A 2 7.52 12.33 12.67
N LEU A 3 6.64 11.72 13.45
CA LEU A 3 6.97 11.00 14.68
C LEU A 3 6.37 9.59 14.60
N VAL A 4 7.21 8.55 14.66
CA VAL A 4 6.77 7.16 14.72
C VAL A 4 6.25 6.86 16.13
N GLN A 5 5.07 6.27 16.23
CA GLN A 5 4.46 5.88 17.50
C GLN A 5 4.58 4.38 17.74
N GLU A 6 4.25 3.56 16.75
CA GLU A 6 4.28 2.10 16.87
C GLU A 6 4.68 1.43 15.55
N VAL A 7 5.31 0.26 15.63
CA VAL A 7 5.63 -0.60 14.48
C VAL A 7 5.21 -2.04 14.81
N HIS A 8 4.40 -2.62 13.95
CA HIS A 8 3.94 -4.01 14.05
C HIS A 8 4.40 -4.77 12.80
N GLN A 9 5.14 -5.86 13.00
CA GLN A 9 5.46 -6.80 11.94
C GLN A 9 4.37 -7.87 11.86
N LEU A 10 3.78 -8.04 10.68
CA LEU A 10 2.82 -9.09 10.40
C LEU A 10 3.45 -10.13 9.47
N ILE A 11 3.57 -11.36 9.95
CA ILE A 11 3.90 -12.51 9.11
C ILE A 11 2.63 -12.89 8.37
N LEU A 12 2.69 -12.86 7.04
CA LEU A 12 1.53 -13.17 6.22
C LEU A 12 1.48 -14.68 5.91
N PRO A 13 0.28 -15.28 5.78
CA PRO A 13 0.16 -16.68 5.44
C PRO A 13 0.70 -16.95 4.02
N GLY A 14 1.36 -18.08 3.82
CA GLY A 14 1.88 -18.49 2.51
C GLY A 14 3.17 -19.29 2.60
N LEU A 15 3.57 -19.89 1.48
CA LEU A 15 4.82 -20.65 1.36
C LEU A 15 6.05 -19.74 1.28
N GLU A 16 5.89 -18.53 0.73
CA GLU A 16 6.95 -17.53 0.69
C GLU A 16 6.96 -16.71 1.99
N PRO A 17 8.14 -16.43 2.58
CA PRO A 17 8.26 -15.58 3.76
C PRO A 17 8.02 -14.12 3.37
N ARG A 18 6.75 -13.75 3.20
CA ARG A 18 6.31 -12.40 2.90
C ARG A 18 5.80 -11.75 4.17
N GLY A 19 6.25 -10.53 4.42
CA GLY A 19 5.89 -9.75 5.60
C GLY A 19 5.15 -8.49 5.21
N THR A 20 4.32 -8.00 6.11
CA THR A 20 3.78 -6.64 6.07
C THR A 20 4.26 -5.89 7.29
N MET A 21 4.65 -4.63 7.10
CA MET A 21 4.98 -3.73 8.21
C MET A 21 3.85 -2.72 8.36
N VAL A 22 3.28 -2.64 9.56
CA VAL A 22 2.28 -1.63 9.91
C VAL A 22 2.95 -0.62 10.83
N THR A 23 2.94 0.64 10.46
CA THR A 23 3.57 1.73 11.20
C THR A 23 2.54 2.81 11.50
N ASP A 24 2.31 3.06 12.79
CA ASP A 24 1.49 4.18 13.24
C ASP A 24 2.41 5.38 13.49
N MET A 25 2.07 6.52 12.90
CA MET A 25 2.85 7.74 13.01
C MET A 25 1.97 8.99 13.04
N VAL A 26 2.58 10.11 13.42
CA VAL A 26 1.98 11.44 13.38
C VAL A 26 2.78 12.31 12.42
N ILE A 27 2.14 12.80 11.36
CA ILE A 27 2.74 13.69 10.36
C ILE A 27 2.07 15.05 10.47
N ALA A 28 2.85 16.09 10.75
CA ALA A 28 2.33 17.46 10.92
C ALA A 28 1.11 17.53 11.88
N GLY A 29 1.17 16.79 12.98
CA GLY A 29 0.09 16.73 13.99
C GLY A 29 -1.08 15.80 13.63
N ARG A 30 -1.06 15.13 12.48
CA ARG A 30 -2.15 14.25 12.02
C ARG A 30 -1.75 12.78 12.14
N PRO A 31 -2.58 11.91 12.74
CA PRO A 31 -2.31 10.48 12.81
C PRO A 31 -2.45 9.82 11.43
N LEU A 32 -1.54 8.91 11.13
CA LEU A 32 -1.54 8.09 9.92
C LEU A 32 -1.01 6.70 10.24
N ARG A 33 -1.69 5.67 9.75
CA ARG A 33 -1.16 4.31 9.67
C ARG A 33 -0.62 4.07 8.26
N ILE A 34 0.61 3.60 8.15
CA ILE A 34 1.22 3.16 6.90
C ILE A 34 1.39 1.65 6.95
N VAL A 35 0.86 0.96 5.96
CA VAL A 35 0.99 -0.49 5.78
C VAL A 35 1.83 -0.73 4.53
N ASN A 36 3.07 -1.18 4.69
CA ASN A 36 3.91 -1.59 3.57
C ASN A 36 3.72 -3.09 3.29
N VAL A 37 3.24 -3.42 2.08
CA VAL A 37 2.95 -4.79 1.67
C VAL A 37 3.92 -5.28 0.59
N HIS A 38 4.25 -6.56 0.66
CA HIS A 38 4.85 -7.31 -0.44
C HIS A 38 4.12 -8.65 -0.50
N LEU A 39 3.12 -8.80 -1.36
CA LEU A 39 2.30 -10.02 -1.40
C LEU A 39 2.97 -11.15 -2.20
N GLY A 40 2.55 -12.39 -1.94
CA GLY A 40 3.10 -13.59 -2.59
C GLY A 40 2.79 -13.70 -4.09
N LEU A 41 3.57 -14.52 -4.79
CA LEU A 41 3.44 -14.70 -6.24
C LEU A 41 2.19 -15.51 -6.67
N LEU A 42 1.67 -16.36 -5.79
CA LEU A 42 0.48 -17.17 -6.08
C LEU A 42 -0.82 -16.39 -5.80
N PRO A 43 -1.82 -16.43 -6.71
CA PRO A 43 -3.09 -15.72 -6.51
C PRO A 43 -3.82 -16.08 -5.21
N SER A 44 -3.81 -17.37 -4.84
CA SER A 44 -4.42 -17.86 -3.60
C SER A 44 -3.71 -17.31 -2.35
N SER A 45 -2.37 -17.22 -2.39
CA SER A 45 -1.59 -16.58 -1.34
C SER A 45 -1.98 -15.10 -1.23
N ARG A 46 -1.97 -14.32 -2.32
CA ARG A 46 -2.37 -12.90 -2.26
C ARG A 46 -3.76 -12.70 -1.65
N ALA A 47 -4.72 -13.53 -2.03
CA ALA A 47 -6.07 -13.45 -1.48
C ALA A 47 -6.11 -13.75 0.03
N ALA A 48 -5.37 -14.78 0.49
CA ALA A 48 -5.27 -15.09 1.92
C ALA A 48 -4.56 -13.99 2.71
N GLN A 49 -3.50 -13.41 2.14
CA GLN A 49 -2.72 -12.34 2.75
C GLN A 49 -3.50 -11.03 2.84
N ALA A 50 -4.26 -10.67 1.79
CA ALA A 50 -5.17 -9.53 1.81
C ALA A 50 -6.21 -9.66 2.94
N ARG A 51 -6.83 -10.85 3.09
CA ARG A 51 -7.76 -11.11 4.20
C ARG A 51 -7.10 -11.00 5.58
N ALA A 52 -5.90 -11.56 5.74
CA ALA A 52 -5.16 -11.49 7.00
C ALA A 52 -4.79 -10.04 7.36
N LEU A 53 -4.40 -9.24 6.37
CA LEU A 53 -4.14 -7.81 6.56
C LEU A 53 -5.39 -7.06 7.02
N ILE A 54 -6.53 -7.25 6.35
CA ILE A 54 -7.80 -6.62 6.75
C ILE A 54 -8.16 -6.99 8.19
N ALA A 55 -8.15 -8.29 8.51
CA ALA A 55 -8.46 -8.76 9.85
C ALA A 55 -7.55 -8.14 10.93
N LYS A 56 -6.26 -7.94 10.61
CA LYS A 56 -5.32 -7.27 11.53
C LYS A 56 -5.65 -5.78 11.68
N VAL A 57 -5.91 -5.06 10.58
CA VAL A 57 -6.21 -3.62 10.61
C VAL A 57 -7.52 -3.34 11.37
N GLU A 58 -8.53 -4.21 11.25
CA GLU A 58 -9.81 -4.09 11.94
C GLU A 58 -9.70 -4.27 13.47
N GLN A 59 -8.69 -5.01 13.94
CA GLN A 59 -8.43 -5.20 15.38
C GLN A 59 -7.66 -4.03 16.00
N MET A 60 -7.15 -3.10 15.20
CA MET A 60 -6.36 -1.97 15.66
C MET A 60 -7.21 -0.72 15.81
N ASN A 61 -6.72 0.26 16.58
CA ASN A 61 -7.38 1.57 16.72
C ASN A 61 -7.58 2.22 15.34
N ARG A 62 -8.76 2.83 15.15
CA ARG A 62 -9.15 3.52 13.91
C ARG A 62 -8.22 4.69 13.63
N ARG A 63 -7.63 4.71 12.44
CA ARG A 63 -6.76 5.78 11.92
C ARG A 63 -6.90 5.86 10.39
N PRO A 64 -6.69 7.04 9.78
CA PRO A 64 -6.41 7.10 8.35
C PRO A 64 -5.32 6.09 8.00
N THR A 65 -5.58 5.20 7.06
CA THR A 65 -4.69 4.06 6.77
C THR A 65 -4.31 4.05 5.30
N LEU A 66 -3.01 4.20 5.03
CA LEU A 66 -2.39 4.11 3.73
C LEU A 66 -1.75 2.73 3.57
N VAL A 67 -2.25 1.93 2.64
CA VAL A 67 -1.62 0.68 2.21
C VAL A 67 -0.83 0.95 0.93
N LEU A 68 0.43 0.55 0.88
CA LEU A 68 1.26 0.72 -0.30
C LEU A 68 2.29 -0.41 -0.43
N GLY A 69 2.70 -0.69 -1.66
CA GLY A 69 3.78 -1.63 -1.97
C GLY A 69 3.47 -2.54 -3.13
N ASP A 70 4.26 -3.60 -3.27
CA ASP A 70 4.16 -4.58 -4.36
C ASP A 70 3.09 -5.62 -4.03
N LEU A 71 2.00 -5.61 -4.78
CA LEU A 71 0.93 -6.59 -4.61
C LEU A 71 1.16 -7.84 -5.45
N ASN A 72 2.16 -7.89 -6.33
CA ASN A 72 2.32 -8.94 -7.34
C ASN A 72 1.02 -9.20 -8.14
N GLU A 73 0.24 -8.14 -8.38
CA GLU A 73 -1.08 -8.23 -8.99
C GLU A 73 -1.38 -7.01 -9.84
N TRP A 74 -1.65 -7.26 -11.13
CA TRP A 74 -1.99 -6.23 -12.11
C TRP A 74 -3.46 -6.28 -12.55
N ARG A 75 -4.19 -7.36 -12.23
CA ARG A 75 -5.59 -7.52 -12.62
C ARG A 75 -6.52 -6.90 -11.59
N ASP A 76 -7.28 -5.90 -12.02
CA ASP A 76 -8.19 -5.14 -11.16
C ASP A 76 -9.34 -5.99 -10.59
N ASP A 77 -9.70 -7.10 -11.26
CA ASP A 77 -10.72 -8.05 -10.81
C ASP A 77 -10.18 -9.18 -9.91
N SER A 78 -8.90 -9.13 -9.51
CA SER A 78 -8.32 -10.16 -8.64
C SER A 78 -8.96 -10.21 -7.25
N ALA A 79 -9.01 -11.40 -6.66
CA ALA A 79 -9.58 -11.59 -5.31
C ALA A 79 -8.87 -10.76 -4.23
N ALA A 80 -7.57 -10.50 -4.37
CA ALA A 80 -6.80 -9.66 -3.45
C ALA A 80 -7.24 -8.19 -3.56
N LEU A 81 -7.31 -7.63 -4.78
CA LEU A 81 -7.77 -6.25 -4.98
C LEU A 81 -9.24 -6.07 -4.62
N GLN A 82 -10.12 -7.04 -4.94
CA GLN A 82 -11.51 -7.01 -4.49
C GLN A 82 -11.64 -7.03 -2.96
N THR A 83 -10.75 -7.75 -2.26
CA THR A 83 -10.75 -7.77 -0.79
C THR A 83 -10.31 -6.43 -0.23
N LEU A 84 -9.20 -5.87 -0.72
CA LEU A 84 -8.67 -4.59 -0.24
C LEU A 84 -9.59 -3.42 -0.61
N GLY A 85 -10.18 -3.44 -1.81
CA GLY A 85 -11.06 -2.41 -2.34
C GLY A 85 -12.38 -2.25 -1.58
N LYS A 86 -12.76 -3.20 -0.73
CA LYS A 86 -13.90 -3.07 0.19
C LYS A 86 -13.61 -2.13 1.36
N HIS A 87 -12.33 -1.93 1.70
CA HIS A 87 -11.89 -1.15 2.86
C HIS A 87 -11.11 0.10 2.48
N PHE A 88 -10.51 0.11 1.29
CA PHE A 88 -9.64 1.18 0.82
C PHE A 88 -10.02 1.63 -0.59
N GLN A 89 -9.87 2.93 -0.82
CA GLN A 89 -9.89 3.52 -2.15
C GLN A 89 -8.57 3.21 -2.83
N ILE A 90 -8.60 2.42 -3.90
CA ILE A 90 -7.43 2.03 -4.68
C ILE A 90 -7.07 3.19 -5.61
N SER A 91 -5.79 3.58 -5.63
CA SER A 91 -5.30 4.61 -6.54
C SER A 91 -5.31 4.14 -8.00
N ASP A 92 -5.27 5.09 -8.94
CA ASP A 92 -4.99 4.79 -10.35
C ASP A 92 -3.78 3.85 -10.50
N ALA A 93 -3.95 2.80 -11.30
CA ALA A 93 -2.87 1.88 -11.63
C ALA A 93 -1.80 2.60 -12.45
N ARG A 94 -0.53 2.48 -12.03
CA ARG A 94 0.63 3.00 -12.78
C ARG A 94 1.59 1.87 -13.07
N ALA A 95 1.93 1.71 -14.35
CA ALA A 95 2.91 0.72 -14.76
C ALA A 95 4.27 1.06 -14.16
N SER A 96 4.76 0.19 -13.28
CA SER A 96 6.05 0.33 -12.58
C SER A 96 7.02 -0.78 -12.97
N PHE A 97 6.53 -1.92 -13.48
CA PHE A 97 7.32 -3.11 -13.77
C PHE A 97 7.17 -3.56 -15.24
N PRO A 98 8.25 -4.07 -15.88
CA PRO A 98 9.64 -3.93 -15.47
C PRO A 98 10.13 -2.49 -15.69
N SER A 99 11.02 -1.99 -14.84
CA SER A 99 11.45 -0.58 -14.83
C SER A 99 12.04 -0.11 -16.16
N ARG A 100 12.69 -1.00 -16.91
CA ARG A 100 13.27 -0.70 -18.23
C ARG A 100 12.22 -0.42 -19.30
N TYR A 101 11.05 -1.04 -19.21
CA TYR A 101 9.92 -0.85 -20.12
C TYR A 101 8.61 -1.12 -19.35
N PRO A 102 8.10 -0.13 -18.59
CA PRO A 102 7.01 -0.36 -17.65
C PRO A 102 5.72 -0.73 -18.37
N LEU A 103 5.16 -1.89 -18.01
CA LEU A 103 3.95 -2.45 -18.62
C LEU A 103 2.91 -2.88 -17.59
N LEU A 104 3.38 -3.43 -16.47
CA LEU A 104 2.57 -3.98 -15.40
C LEU A 104 2.56 -3.02 -14.22
N ALA A 105 1.37 -2.79 -13.70
CA ALA A 105 1.18 -2.07 -12.45
C ALA A 105 1.07 -3.13 -11.34
N LEU A 106 2.20 -3.54 -10.77
CA LEU A 106 2.21 -4.48 -9.63
C LEU A 106 2.16 -3.75 -8.30
N ASP A 107 2.77 -2.57 -8.25
CA ASP A 107 2.68 -1.67 -7.12
C ASP A 107 1.32 -0.97 -7.08
N ARG A 108 0.74 -0.86 -5.88
CA ARG A 108 -0.51 -0.12 -5.64
C ARG A 108 -0.37 0.75 -4.40
N MET A 109 -1.10 1.85 -4.40
CA MET A 109 -1.37 2.66 -3.22
C MET A 109 -2.87 2.66 -2.96
N MET A 110 -3.29 2.60 -1.71
CA MET A 110 -4.69 2.58 -1.32
C MET A 110 -4.86 3.32 -0.02
N LEU A 111 -5.95 4.07 0.13
CA LEU A 111 -6.18 4.89 1.31
C LEU A 111 -7.57 4.62 1.88
N SER A 112 -7.71 4.67 3.21
CA SER A 112 -9.04 4.67 3.84
C SER A 112 -9.82 5.92 3.44
N ALA A 113 -11.14 5.90 3.63
CA ALA A 113 -12.03 7.01 3.25
C ALA A 113 -11.74 8.36 3.95
N ASP A 114 -10.79 8.40 4.89
CA ASP A 114 -10.40 9.60 5.66
C ASP A 114 -9.39 10.50 4.93
N GLY A 115 -9.18 10.32 3.62
CA GLY A 115 -8.30 11.15 2.83
C GLY A 115 -8.35 10.85 1.35
N GLU A 116 -7.38 11.39 0.62
CA GLU A 116 -7.28 11.28 -0.83
C GLU A 116 -5.81 11.18 -1.26
N LEU A 117 -5.55 10.32 -2.26
CA LEU A 117 -4.28 10.24 -2.97
C LEU A 117 -4.35 11.06 -4.26
N LEU A 118 -3.38 11.96 -4.44
CA LEU A 118 -3.31 12.90 -5.56
C LEU A 118 -2.02 12.69 -6.34
N ASP A 119 -2.02 13.07 -7.61
CA ASP A 119 -0.84 13.06 -8.49
C ASP A 119 -0.05 11.74 -8.47
N VAL A 120 -0.78 10.63 -8.44
CA VAL A 120 -0.18 9.29 -8.42
C VAL A 120 0.56 9.08 -9.73
N THR A 121 1.89 9.04 -9.67
CA THR A 121 2.77 9.02 -10.85
C THR A 121 3.98 8.12 -10.62
N THR A 122 4.51 7.55 -11.69
CA THR A 122 5.79 6.84 -11.66
C THR A 122 6.94 7.84 -11.75
N HIS A 123 8.01 7.59 -11.01
CA HIS A 123 9.27 8.31 -11.15
C HIS A 123 10.17 7.60 -12.16
N ASP A 124 9.99 7.93 -13.42
CA ASP A 124 10.77 7.36 -14.53
C ASP A 124 12.00 8.23 -14.84
N SER A 125 13.18 7.74 -14.47
CA SER A 125 14.46 8.39 -14.74
C SER A 125 15.54 7.33 -15.03
N PRO A 126 16.64 7.68 -15.71
CA PRO A 126 17.75 6.76 -15.92
C PRO A 126 18.35 6.21 -14.61
N LEU A 127 18.21 6.93 -13.51
CA LEU A 127 18.63 6.44 -12.20
C LEU A 127 17.64 5.42 -11.63
N SER A 128 16.32 5.68 -11.69
CA SER A 128 15.33 4.73 -11.16
C SER A 128 15.32 3.41 -11.92
N ARG A 129 15.48 3.43 -13.25
CA ARG A 129 15.60 2.23 -14.09
C ARG A 129 16.83 1.37 -13.77
N ARG A 130 17.89 1.96 -13.21
CA ARG A 130 19.11 1.24 -12.77
C ARG A 130 19.03 0.79 -11.33
N ALA A 131 18.29 1.51 -10.49
CA ALA A 131 18.22 1.27 -9.05
C ALA A 131 17.34 0.07 -8.67
N SER A 132 16.32 -0.24 -9.48
CA SER A 132 15.38 -1.33 -9.24
C SER A 132 14.77 -1.84 -10.54
N ASP A 133 14.24 -3.04 -10.51
CA ASP A 133 13.35 -3.64 -11.51
C ASP A 133 11.92 -3.07 -11.47
N HIS A 134 11.58 -2.27 -10.45
CA HIS A 134 10.36 -1.47 -10.37
C HIS A 134 10.68 0.03 -10.39
N LEU A 135 9.86 0.82 -11.08
CA LEU A 135 9.89 2.28 -10.94
C LEU A 135 9.22 2.70 -9.63
N PRO A 136 9.79 3.65 -8.88
CA PRO A 136 9.11 4.21 -7.71
C PRO A 136 7.78 4.85 -8.10
N ILE A 137 6.73 4.60 -7.33
CA ILE A 137 5.47 5.33 -7.42
C ILE A 137 5.45 6.41 -6.34
N LYS A 138 5.07 7.63 -6.71
CA LYS A 138 4.89 8.76 -5.80
C LYS A 138 3.47 9.31 -5.89
N ALA A 139 3.00 9.87 -4.78
CA ALA A 139 1.71 10.54 -4.69
C ALA A 139 1.80 11.66 -3.66
N ARG A 140 0.88 12.62 -3.74
CA ARG A 140 0.61 13.58 -2.66
C ARG A 140 -0.58 13.08 -1.85
N LEU A 141 -0.42 13.04 -0.53
CA LEU A 141 -1.47 12.63 0.39
C LEU A 141 -2.20 13.86 0.93
N ARG A 142 -3.52 13.87 0.81
CA ARG A 142 -4.40 14.83 1.50
C ARG A 142 -5.19 14.05 2.55
N LEU A 143 -4.90 14.29 3.82
CA LEU A 143 -5.73 13.76 4.91
C LEU A 143 -6.92 14.70 5.13
N ALA A 144 -8.12 14.13 5.28
CA ALA A 144 -9.28 14.92 5.66
C ALA A 144 -8.97 15.68 6.96
N ASN A 145 -9.46 16.90 7.07
CA ASN A 145 -9.33 17.67 8.30
C ASN A 145 -10.20 17.00 9.36
N GLY A 146 -9.60 16.13 10.18
CA GLY A 146 -10.21 15.77 11.46
C GLY A 146 -10.32 17.04 12.29
N ILE A 147 -11.55 17.43 12.64
CA ILE A 147 -11.79 18.46 13.65
C ILE A 147 -11.18 17.93 14.94
N VAL A 148 -10.13 18.58 15.41
CA VAL A 148 -9.67 18.43 16.79
C VAL A 148 -10.47 19.46 17.59
N SER A 149 -11.51 19.00 18.27
CA SER A 149 -12.05 19.71 19.45
C SER A 149 -11.22 19.31 20.66
#